data_AF-A0A1P8X673-F1
#
_entry.id   AF-A0A1P8X673-F1
#
_cell.length_a   1.000
_cell.length_b   1.000
_cell.length_c   1.000
_cell.angle_alpha   90.00
_cell.angle_beta   90.00
_cell.angle_gamma   90.00
#
_symmetry.space_group_name_H-M   'P 1'
#
loop_
_entity.id
_entity.type
_entity.pdbx_description
1 polymer ?
#
loop_
_entity_poly.entity_id
_entity_poly.type
_entity_poly.pdbx_seq_one_letter_code
_entity_poly.pdbx_strand_id
1 'polypeptide(L)'
;MTAGRRLPTSARRIRHCVELATHASVLTVDEFDTAADRLAYLLNQDGDFCDEDRVAQAYLRRGTQRPNGLIPIDGLLTPHAWALLEPILEKHAAPGMGNPNDTTPCVSGTPSEEQKRADTRTG
;
A
#
# COMPACT_ATOMS: atom_id res chain seq x y z
N MET A 1 -5.14 26.76 -36.80
CA MET A 1 -5.34 25.66 -35.84
C MET A 1 -4.10 25.58 -34.97
N THR A 2 -4.12 26.20 -33.79
CA THR A 2 -2.97 26.26 -32.89
C THR A 2 -3.13 25.16 -31.86
N ALA A 3 -2.31 24.12 -31.94
CA ALA A 3 -2.32 23.03 -30.96
C ALA A 3 -2.03 23.60 -29.56
N GLY A 4 -2.99 23.46 -28.64
CA GLY A 4 -2.86 23.89 -27.26
C GLY A 4 -1.71 23.15 -26.60
N ARG A 5 -0.62 23.87 -26.33
CA ARG A 5 0.55 23.34 -25.62
C ARG A 5 0.12 22.95 -24.20
N ARG A 6 0.01 21.65 -23.91
CA ARG A 6 -0.26 21.14 -22.56
C ARG A 6 0.87 21.60 -21.63
N LEU A 7 0.49 22.10 -20.46
CA LEU A 7 1.45 22.49 -19.43
C LEU A 7 2.13 21.24 -18.85
N PRO A 8 3.43 21.32 -18.46
CA PRO A 8 4.09 20.24 -17.73
C PRO A 8 3.37 19.92 -16.41
N THR A 9 3.41 18.66 -15.96
CA THR A 9 2.65 18.14 -14.81
C THR A 9 2.83 18.96 -13.53
N SER A 10 4.03 19.47 -13.28
CA SER A 10 4.34 20.37 -12.15
C SER A 10 3.60 21.71 -12.22
N ALA A 11 3.48 22.31 -13.40
CA ALA A 11 2.74 23.55 -13.61
C ALA A 11 1.22 23.35 -13.53
N ARG A 12 0.71 22.16 -13.91
CA ARG A 12 -0.70 21.77 -13.72
C ARG A 12 -1.04 21.61 -12.24
N ARG A 13 -0.17 20.95 -11.45
CA ARG A 13 -0.33 20.80 -10.00
C ARG A 13 -0.41 22.16 -9.29
N ILE A 14 0.52 23.07 -9.57
CA ILE A 14 0.54 24.41 -8.94
C ILE A 14 -0.76 25.19 -9.23
N ARG A 15 -1.26 25.17 -10.47
CA ARG A 15 -2.52 25.86 -10.82
C ARG A 15 -3.72 25.32 -10.02
N HIS A 16 -3.83 24.00 -9.87
CA HIS A 16 -4.95 23.40 -9.15
C HIS A 16 -4.86 23.61 -7.63
N CYS A 17 -3.65 23.72 -7.05
CA CYS A 17 -3.50 24.13 -5.65
C CYS A 17 -4.02 25.55 -5.40
N VAL A 18 -3.81 26.47 -6.35
CA VAL A 18 -4.36 27.83 -6.27
C VAL A 18 -5.89 27.83 -6.39
N GLU A 19 -6.45 26.98 -7.25
CA GLU A 19 -7.89 26.80 -7.41
C GLU A 19 -8.53 26.18 -6.15
N LEU A 20 -7.90 25.17 -5.56
CA LEU A 20 -8.30 24.59 -4.27
C LEU A 20 -8.26 25.62 -3.14
N ALA A 21 -7.18 26.40 -3.03
CA ALA A 21 -7.07 27.45 -2.02
C ALA A 21 -8.16 28.53 -2.18
N THR A 22 -8.55 28.82 -3.42
CA THR A 22 -9.65 29.74 -3.71
C THR A 22 -10.99 29.13 -3.29
N HIS A 23 -11.25 27.86 -3.63
CA HIS A 23 -12.47 27.16 -3.23
C HIS A 23 -12.60 26.99 -1.71
N ALA A 24 -11.50 26.73 -0.99
CA ALA A 24 -11.49 26.66 0.46
C ALA A 24 -11.97 27.94 1.16
N SER A 25 -11.88 29.09 0.48
CA SER A 25 -12.30 30.39 1.04
C SER A 25 -13.81 30.66 0.92
N VAL A 26 -14.55 29.86 0.16
CA VAL A 26 -15.97 30.12 -0.18
C VAL A 26 -16.89 28.90 -0.01
N LEU A 27 -16.34 27.68 0.04
CA LEU A 27 -17.13 26.45 0.17
C LEU A 27 -17.25 25.98 1.63
N THR A 28 -18.35 25.31 1.93
CA THR A 28 -18.47 24.51 3.15
C THR A 28 -17.56 23.26 3.09
N VAL A 29 -17.36 22.56 4.20
CA VAL A 29 -16.45 21.39 4.25
C VAL A 29 -16.88 20.29 3.27
N ASP A 30 -18.18 19.94 3.22
CA ASP A 30 -18.69 18.91 2.30
C ASP A 30 -18.57 19.31 0.81
N GLU A 31 -18.82 20.60 0.52
CA GLU A 31 -18.67 21.14 -0.83
C GLU A 31 -17.20 21.23 -1.25
N PHE A 32 -16.31 21.52 -0.30
CA PHE A 32 -14.88 21.54 -0.51
C PHE A 32 -14.33 20.16 -0.82
N ASP A 33 -14.74 19.13 -0.06
CA ASP A 33 -14.33 17.74 -0.32
C ASP A 33 -14.79 17.29 -1.72
N THR A 34 -16.03 17.60 -2.09
CA THR A 34 -16.55 17.31 -3.44
C THR A 34 -15.76 18.04 -4.53
N ALA A 35 -15.40 19.31 -4.32
CA ALA A 35 -14.58 20.08 -5.25
C ALA A 35 -13.14 19.53 -5.34
N ALA A 36 -12.58 19.10 -4.22
CA ALA A 36 -11.24 18.53 -4.13
C ALA A 36 -11.14 17.19 -4.87
N ASP A 37 -12.11 16.29 -4.68
CA ASP A 37 -12.19 15.02 -5.41
C ASP A 37 -12.32 15.24 -6.91
N ARG A 38 -13.16 16.19 -7.32
CA ARG A 38 -13.33 16.54 -8.73
C ARG A 38 -12.05 17.12 -9.33
N LEU A 39 -11.34 17.97 -8.61
CA LEU A 39 -10.07 18.55 -9.04
C LEU A 39 -8.96 17.50 -9.08
N ALA A 40 -8.92 16.58 -8.13
CA ALA A 40 -8.00 15.44 -8.11
C ALA A 40 -8.24 14.50 -9.31
N TYR A 41 -9.52 14.22 -9.62
CA TYR A 41 -9.90 13.48 -10.82
C TYR A 41 -9.48 14.22 -12.10
N LEU A 42 -9.72 15.53 -12.18
CA LEU A 42 -9.32 16.36 -13.30
C LEU A 42 -7.79 16.46 -13.46
N LEU A 43 -7.03 16.38 -12.36
CA LEU A 43 -5.57 16.34 -12.38
C LEU A 43 -5.02 15.05 -13.00
N ASN A 44 -5.71 13.93 -12.81
CA ASN A 44 -5.33 12.60 -13.30
C ASN A 44 -6.32 12.02 -14.33
N GLN A 45 -6.82 12.84 -15.26
CA GLN A 45 -7.78 12.39 -16.29
C GLN A 45 -7.22 11.33 -17.24
N ASP A 46 -5.90 11.32 -17.41
CA ASP A 46 -5.20 10.41 -18.34
C ASP A 46 -4.83 9.06 -17.68
N GLY A 47 -5.03 8.91 -16.36
CA GLY A 47 -4.88 7.63 -15.66
C GLY A 47 -3.44 7.15 -15.46
N ASP A 48 -2.45 7.97 -15.77
CA ASP A 48 -1.05 7.68 -15.46
C ASP A 48 -0.82 7.89 -13.96
N PHE A 49 -1.35 6.99 -13.12
CA PHE A 49 -0.67 6.64 -11.87
C PHE A 49 0.66 6.02 -12.27
N CYS A 50 1.61 6.86 -12.68
CA CYS A 50 2.88 6.42 -13.18
C CYS A 50 3.58 5.63 -12.08
N ASP A 51 4.41 4.67 -12.46
CA ASP A 51 5.12 3.85 -11.49
C ASP A 51 5.93 4.71 -10.53
N GLU A 52 6.39 5.90 -10.95
CA GLU A 52 7.06 6.87 -10.10
C GLU A 52 6.15 7.43 -8.98
N ASP A 53 4.89 7.77 -9.27
CA ASP A 53 3.93 8.22 -8.24
C ASP A 53 3.58 7.09 -7.26
N ARG A 54 3.53 5.83 -7.73
CA ARG A 54 3.32 4.66 -6.86
C ARG A 54 4.53 4.40 -5.97
N VAL A 55 5.74 4.51 -6.52
CA VAL A 55 6.99 4.37 -5.74
C VAL A 55 7.13 5.49 -4.73
N ALA A 56 6.73 6.72 -5.07
CA ALA A 56 6.75 7.86 -4.14
C ALA A 56 5.78 7.70 -2.96
N GLN A 57 4.65 7.00 -3.16
CA GLN A 57 3.68 6.70 -2.10
C GLN A 57 4.00 5.43 -1.32
N ALA A 58 4.78 4.52 -1.91
CA ALA A 58 5.11 3.24 -1.28
C ALA A 58 6.03 3.44 -0.07
N TYR A 59 5.69 2.81 1.04
CA TYR A 59 6.49 2.82 2.25
C TYR A 59 6.28 1.53 3.05
N LEU A 60 7.28 1.17 3.84
CA LEU A 60 7.18 0.11 4.84
C LEU A 60 7.91 0.56 6.10
N ARG A 61 7.19 0.63 7.21
CA ARG A 61 7.72 1.08 8.49
C ARG A 61 7.62 -0.04 9.51
N ARG A 62 8.76 -0.35 10.14
CA ARG A 62 8.84 -1.20 11.32
C ARG A 62 8.71 -0.33 12.57
N GLY A 63 7.72 -0.60 13.42
CA GLY A 63 7.61 0.05 14.72
C GLY A 63 8.46 -0.64 15.81
N THR A 64 8.46 -0.06 17.00
CA THR A 64 9.17 -0.61 18.16
C THR A 64 8.59 -1.97 18.56
N GLN A 65 9.47 -2.93 18.87
CA GLN A 65 9.06 -4.23 19.39
C GLN A 65 8.30 -4.05 20.70
N ARG A 66 7.11 -4.65 20.77
CA ARG A 66 6.25 -4.61 21.96
C ARG A 66 6.80 -5.56 23.04
N PRO A 67 6.42 -5.38 24.31
CA PRO A 67 6.85 -6.27 25.40
C PRO A 67 6.50 -7.75 25.20
N ASN A 68 5.45 -8.05 24.41
CA ASN A 68 5.08 -9.41 24.03
C ASN A 68 5.92 -9.97 22.86
N GLY A 69 6.98 -9.27 22.44
CA GLY A 69 7.86 -9.67 21.36
C GLY A 69 7.35 -9.35 19.95
N LEU A 70 6.09 -8.92 19.79
CA LEU A 70 5.52 -8.61 18.48
C LEU A 70 6.04 -7.27 17.94
N ILE A 71 6.28 -7.22 16.63
CA ILE A 71 6.76 -6.03 15.94
C ILE A 71 5.62 -5.52 15.04
N PRO A 72 5.08 -4.31 15.29
CA PRO A 72 4.08 -3.73 14.40
C PRO A 72 4.74 -3.30 13.09
N ILE A 73 4.06 -3.58 11.97
CA ILE A 73 4.48 -3.20 10.62
C ILE A 73 3.31 -2.46 9.98
N ASP A 74 3.60 -1.36 9.30
CA ASP A 74 2.63 -0.48 8.62
C ASP A 74 3.20 -0.05 7.27
N GLY A 75 2.41 -0.08 6.21
CA GLY A 75 2.93 0.18 4.88
C GLY A 75 1.95 0.07 3.73
N LEU A 76 2.33 0.73 2.63
CA LEU A 76 1.76 0.58 1.30
C LEU A 76 2.83 0.00 0.39
N LEU A 77 2.58 -1.19 -0.16
CA LEU A 77 3.54 -1.88 -1.02
C LEU A 77 3.19 -1.67 -2.50
N THR A 78 4.21 -1.57 -3.34
CA THR A 78 4.02 -1.69 -4.78
C THR A 78 3.61 -3.12 -5.14
N PRO A 79 2.92 -3.35 -6.27
CA PRO A 79 2.57 -4.70 -6.72
C PRO A 79 3.80 -5.62 -6.86
N HIS A 80 4.91 -5.09 -7.37
CA HIS A 80 6.18 -5.84 -7.46
C HIS A 80 6.73 -6.22 -6.08
N ALA A 81 6.69 -5.31 -5.11
CA ALA A 81 7.13 -5.62 -3.74
C ALA A 81 6.25 -6.67 -3.07
N TRP A 82 4.92 -6.61 -3.25
CA TRP A 82 4.00 -7.65 -2.77
C TRP A 82 4.29 -9.00 -3.42
N ALA A 83 4.49 -9.04 -4.74
CA ALA A 83 4.78 -10.28 -5.47
C ALA A 83 6.06 -10.99 -4.97
N LEU A 84 7.02 -10.25 -4.42
CA LEU A 84 8.22 -10.83 -3.79
C LEU A 84 7.95 -11.35 -2.37
N LEU A 85 7.05 -10.71 -1.63
CA LEU A 85 6.75 -11.04 -0.23
C LEU A 85 5.71 -12.14 -0.08
N GLU A 86 4.66 -12.12 -0.92
CA GLU A 86 3.56 -13.08 -0.92
C GLU A 86 4.02 -14.55 -0.84
N PRO A 87 4.93 -15.04 -1.72
CA PRO A 87 5.34 -16.45 -1.66
C PRO A 87 6.11 -16.79 -0.37
N ILE A 88 6.82 -15.83 0.22
CA ILE A 88 7.53 -16.02 1.49
C ILE A 88 6.52 -16.16 2.62
N LEU A 89 5.54 -15.25 2.67
CA LEU A 89 4.48 -15.25 3.67
C LEU A 89 3.64 -16.53 3.55
N GLU A 90 3.19 -16.89 2.35
CA GLU A 90 2.40 -18.10 2.10
C GLU A 90 3.15 -19.36 2.54
N LYS A 91 4.42 -19.50 2.14
CA LYS A 91 5.25 -20.64 2.54
C LYS A 91 5.35 -20.77 4.06
N HIS A 92 5.55 -19.67 4.79
CA HIS A 92 5.77 -19.70 6.23
C HIS A 92 4.48 -19.64 7.07
N ALA A 93 3.37 -19.22 6.47
CA ALA A 93 2.04 -19.25 7.07
C ALA A 93 1.29 -20.55 6.80
N ALA A 94 1.75 -21.37 5.85
CA ALA A 94 1.16 -22.67 5.57
C ALA A 94 1.09 -23.56 6.82
N PRO A 95 0.00 -24.32 7.02
CA PRO A 95 -0.14 -25.22 8.17
C PRO A 95 1.06 -26.16 8.31
N GLY A 96 1.59 -26.27 9.52
CA GLY A 96 2.74 -27.11 9.86
C GLY A 96 4.11 -26.51 9.48
N MET A 97 4.17 -25.40 8.73
CA MET A 97 5.45 -24.72 8.44
C MET A 97 5.88 -23.82 9.59
N GLY A 98 7.06 -24.09 10.14
CA GLY A 98 7.69 -23.26 11.18
C GLY A 98 6.88 -23.17 12.48
N ASN A 99 6.04 -24.18 12.78
CA ASN A 99 5.23 -24.19 13.99
C ASN A 99 6.13 -24.25 15.25
N PRO A 100 6.13 -23.23 16.13
CA PRO A 100 6.98 -23.22 17.32
C PRO A 100 6.54 -24.23 18.40
N ASN A 101 5.32 -24.76 18.30
CA ASN A 101 4.83 -25.80 19.23
C ASN A 101 5.33 -27.20 18.86
N ASP A 102 5.91 -27.38 17.67
CA ASP A 102 6.50 -28.66 17.27
C ASP A 102 7.90 -28.80 17.87
N THR A 103 8.23 -29.98 18.41
CA THR A 103 9.59 -30.29 18.90
C THR A 103 10.65 -30.15 17.81
N THR A 104 10.28 -30.44 16.56
CA THR A 104 11.12 -30.27 15.36
C THR A 104 10.33 -29.54 14.28
N PRO A 105 10.34 -28.19 14.27
CA PRO A 105 9.59 -27.40 13.30
C PRO A 105 10.04 -27.65 11.86
N CYS A 106 9.09 -27.78 10.93
CA CYS A 106 9.39 -27.87 9.50
C CYS A 106 9.82 -26.49 8.97
N VAL A 107 11.10 -26.31 8.61
CA VAL A 107 11.64 -25.03 8.10
C VAL A 107 11.93 -25.05 6.59
N SER A 108 11.89 -26.22 5.97
CA SER A 108 12.18 -26.44 4.55
C SER A 108 11.43 -27.65 4.01
N GLY A 109 11.04 -27.60 2.73
CA GLY A 109 10.28 -28.67 2.08
C GLY A 109 8.79 -28.59 2.40
N THR A 110 8.13 -29.74 2.46
CA THR A 110 6.70 -29.88 2.73
C THR A 110 6.50 -30.50 4.12
N PRO A 111 5.69 -29.89 5.03
CA PRO A 111 5.38 -30.48 6.32
C PRO A 111 4.65 -31.82 6.18
N SER A 112 4.82 -32.70 7.15
CA SER A 112 4.03 -33.94 7.24
C SER A 112 2.57 -33.64 7.59
N GLU A 113 1.67 -34.59 7.32
CA GLU A 113 0.24 -34.44 7.68
C GLU A 113 0.03 -34.32 9.20
N GLU A 114 0.90 -34.94 10.00
CA GLU A 114 0.89 -34.82 11.46
C GLU A 114 1.23 -33.39 11.90
N GLN A 115 2.25 -32.76 11.29
CA GLN A 115 2.63 -31.37 11.57
C GLN A 115 1.54 -30.38 11.16
N LYS A 116 0.90 -30.60 10.00
CA LYS A 116 -0.25 -29.80 9.55
C LYS A 116 -1.42 -29.89 10.53
N ARG A 117 -1.71 -31.09 11.05
CA ARG A 117 -2.82 -31.31 11.99
C ARG A 117 -2.53 -30.77 13.40
N ALA A 118 -1.27 -30.79 13.82
CA ALA A 118 -0.84 -30.24 15.10
C ALA A 118 -0.76 -28.70 15.11
N ASP A 119 -0.70 -28.08 13.92
CA ASP A 119 -0.70 -26.62 13.79
C ASP A 119 -2.09 -26.06 14.14
N THR A 120 -2.14 -25.35 15.27
CA THR A 120 -3.36 -24.72 15.79
C THR A 120 -3.39 -23.22 15.53
N ARG A 121 -2.40 -22.67 14.80
CA ARG A 121 -2.38 -21.26 14.42
C ARG A 121 -3.51 -20.98 13.42
N THR A 122 -4.19 -19.85 13.60
CA THR A 122 -5.18 -19.34 12.65
C THR A 122 -4.49 -18.36 11.70
N GLY A 123 -4.57 -18.64 10.40
CA GLY A 123 -4.11 -17.75 9.33
C GLY A 123 -5.16 -16.73 8.90
#